data_AF-A0A7I8K9P2-F1
#
_entry.id   AF-A0A7I8K9P2-F1
#
_cell.length_a   1.000
_cell.length_b   1.000
_cell.length_c   1.000
_cell.angle_alpha   90.00
_cell.angle_beta   90.00
_cell.angle_gamma   90.00
#
_symmetry.space_group_name_H-M   'P 1'
#
loop_
_entity.id
_entity.type
_entity.pdbx_description
1 polymer ?
#
loop_
_entity_poly.entity_id
_entity_poly.type
_entity_poly.pdbx_seq_one_letter_code
_entity_poly.pdbx_strand_id
1 'polypeptide(L)'
;MSPFPSPEKYEYILLAIDYLSKWVEAIPIRTNDHKIVMKFVQKNIFLRFGCPRVIISDGGTHFTNKRFRELLKKNGVHHRVATPYHLQTNGQAEVTNKEI
;
A
#
# COMPACT_ATOMS: atom_id res chain seq x y z
N MET A 1 4.14 7.11 -3.96
CA MET A 1 5.31 6.23 -4.20
C MET A 1 6.42 7.07 -4.79
N SER A 2 7.57 7.12 -4.14
CA SER A 2 8.75 7.83 -4.65
C SER A 2 9.62 6.87 -5.47
N PRO A 3 10.23 7.32 -6.58
CA PRO A 3 11.15 6.51 -7.34
C PRO A 3 12.45 6.27 -6.55
N PHE A 4 12.91 5.02 -6.49
CA PHE A 4 14.13 4.63 -5.78
C PHE A 4 15.32 4.55 -6.76
N PRO A 5 16.46 5.22 -6.51
CA PRO A 5 17.62 5.13 -7.37
C PRO A 5 18.34 3.80 -7.12
N SER A 6 17.99 2.77 -7.88
CA SER A 6 18.60 1.43 -7.81
C SER A 6 19.32 1.07 -9.12
N PRO A 7 20.54 0.48 -9.05
CA PRO A 7 21.24 -0.04 -10.23
C PRO A 7 20.56 -1.31 -10.79
N GLU A 8 19.74 -1.99 -10.00
CA GLU A 8 18.86 -3.06 -10.45
C GLU A 8 17.48 -2.50 -10.82
N LYS A 9 16.76 -3.13 -11.75
CA LYS A 9 15.54 -2.62 -12.43
C LYS A 9 14.29 -2.38 -11.54
N TYR A 10 14.43 -2.10 -10.25
CA TYR A 10 13.35 -1.79 -9.30
C TYR A 10 13.22 -0.28 -9.15
N GLU A 11 12.11 0.27 -9.63
CA GLU A 11 11.88 1.71 -9.70
C GLU A 11 11.08 2.24 -8.51
N TYR A 12 10.33 1.40 -7.80
CA TYR A 12 9.44 1.84 -6.72
C TYR A 12 9.52 0.93 -5.51
N ILE A 13 9.12 1.47 -4.35
CA ILE A 13 8.89 0.70 -3.13
C ILE A 13 7.40 0.72 -2.83
N LEU A 14 6.80 -0.46 -2.63
CA LEU A 14 5.45 -0.58 -2.09
C LEU A 14 5.52 -0.76 -0.59
N LEU A 15 4.90 0.15 0.14
CA LEU A 15 4.95 0.24 1.60
C LEU A 15 3.55 0.08 2.19
N ALA A 16 3.43 -0.68 3.27
CA ALA A 16 2.29 -0.68 4.17
C ALA A 16 2.76 -0.48 5.59
N ILE A 17 2.03 0.33 6.35
CA ILE A 17 2.32 0.62 7.75
C ILE A 17 1.09 0.27 8.57
N ASP A 18 1.27 -0.56 9.58
CA ASP A 18 0.24 -0.78 10.58
C ASP A 18 0.08 0.47 11.44
N TYR A 19 -1.15 0.96 11.54
CA TYR A 19 -1.43 2.24 12.19
C TYR A 19 -1.14 2.22 13.69
N LEU A 20 -1.33 1.08 14.37
CA LEU A 20 -1.19 0.97 15.82
C LEU A 20 0.26 0.68 16.22
N SER A 21 0.81 -0.42 15.71
CA SER A 21 2.15 -0.92 16.06
C SER A 21 3.29 -0.17 15.37
N LYS A 22 2.97 0.62 14.34
CA LYS A 22 3.96 1.22 13.42
C LYS A 22 4.80 0.20 12.67
N TRP A 23 4.35 -1.04 12.62
CA TRP A 23 5.03 -2.10 11.88
C TRP A 23 5.01 -1.80 10.38
N VAL A 24 6.14 -2.00 9.70
CA VAL A 24 6.35 -1.61 8.31
C VAL A 24 6.61 -2.83 7.43
N GLU A 25 5.81 -3.01 6.38
CA GLU A 25 6.07 -3.95 5.30
C GLU A 25 6.43 -3.20 4.02
N ALA A 26 7.65 -3.42 3.53
CA ALA A 26 8.13 -2.84 2.30
C ALA A 26 8.53 -3.96 1.32
N ILE A 27 8.20 -3.80 0.03
CA ILE A 27 8.76 -4.61 -1.05
C ILE A 27 9.27 -3.73 -2.19
N PRO A 28 10.44 -4.03 -2.79
CA PRO A 28 10.86 -3.37 -4.02
C PRO A 28 10.04 -3.88 -5.20
N ILE A 29 9.59 -2.98 -6.07
CA ILE A 29 8.81 -3.31 -7.27
C ILE A 29 9.36 -2.59 -8.50
N ARG A 30 9.29 -3.27 -9.65
CA ARG A 30 9.77 -2.72 -10.93
C ARG A 30 8.74 -1.82 -11.60
N THR A 31 7.46 -2.10 -11.40
CA THR A 31 6.35 -1.38 -12.02
C THR A 31 5.24 -1.24 -11.01
N ASN A 32 4.41 -0.21 -11.17
CA ASN A 32 3.31 0.09 -10.28
C ASN A 32 1.98 -0.56 -10.73
N ASP A 33 2.00 -1.88 -10.95
CA ASP A 33 0.84 -2.64 -11.46
C ASP A 33 -0.09 -3.09 -10.31
N HIS A 34 -1.40 -2.98 -10.51
CA HIS A 34 -2.44 -3.43 -9.57
C HIS A 34 -2.29 -4.92 -9.18
N LYS A 35 -1.77 -5.76 -10.08
CA LYS A 35 -1.50 -7.18 -9.78
C LYS A 35 -0.47 -7.35 -8.67
N ILE A 36 0.56 -6.51 -8.67
CA ILE A 36 1.62 -6.55 -7.67
C ILE A 36 1.06 -6.10 -6.32
N VAL A 37 0.28 -5.01 -6.31
CA VAL A 37 -0.42 -4.52 -5.11
C VAL A 37 -1.34 -5.58 -4.51
N MET A 38 -2.18 -6.22 -5.32
CA MET A 38 -3.07 -7.30 -4.85
C MET A 38 -2.30 -8.47 -4.26
N LYS A 39 -1.17 -8.87 -4.88
CA LYS A 39 -0.32 -9.95 -4.41
C LYS A 39 0.34 -9.59 -3.08
N PHE A 40 0.81 -8.36 -2.94
CA PHE A 40 1.37 -7.83 -1.71
C PHE A 40 0.35 -7.84 -0.58
N VAL A 41 -0.85 -7.29 -0.78
CA VAL A 41 -1.89 -7.28 0.26
C VAL A 41 -2.29 -8.69 0.68
N GLN A 42 -2.47 -9.62 -0.26
CA GLN A 42 -2.81 -11.00 0.09
C GLN A 42 -1.67 -11.72 0.82
N LYS A 43 -0.45 -11.70 0.28
CA LYS A 43 0.66 -12.50 0.81
C LYS A 43 1.34 -11.88 2.02
N ASN A 44 1.58 -10.58 1.97
CA ASN A 44 2.36 -9.88 2.98
C ASN A 44 1.48 -9.35 4.11
N ILE A 45 0.19 -9.09 3.87
CA ILE A 45 -0.73 -8.58 4.89
C ILE A 45 -1.70 -9.67 5.37
N PHE A 46 -2.59 -10.15 4.48
CA PHE A 46 -3.68 -11.03 4.90
C PHE A 46 -3.20 -12.38 5.46
N LEU A 47 -2.24 -13.02 4.80
CA LEU A 47 -1.73 -14.32 5.25
C LEU A 47 -0.84 -14.23 6.50
N ARG A 48 -0.22 -13.08 6.78
CA ARG A 48 0.72 -12.93 7.89
C ARG A 48 0.08 -12.33 9.14
N PHE A 49 -0.78 -11.34 8.96
CA PHE A 49 -1.37 -10.54 10.04
C PHE A 49 -2.90 -10.68 10.11
N GLY A 50 -3.51 -11.39 9.16
CA GLY A 50 -4.96 -11.45 9.02
C GLY A 50 -5.52 -10.29 8.20
N CYS A 51 -6.85 -10.27 8.06
CA CYS A 51 -7.53 -9.23 7.29
C CYS A 51 -7.71 -7.96 8.15
N PRO A 52 -7.11 -6.83 7.77
CA PRO A 52 -7.31 -5.57 8.48
C PRO A 52 -8.75 -5.08 8.31
N ARG A 53 -9.26 -4.34 9.30
CA ARG A 53 -10.61 -3.75 9.21
C ARG A 53 -10.69 -2.67 8.12
N VAL A 54 -9.63 -1.88 7.97
CA VAL A 54 -9.56 -0.75 7.04
C VAL A 54 -8.20 -0.75 6.37
N ILE A 55 -8.17 -0.53 5.05
CA ILE A 55 -6.96 -0.17 4.31
C ILE A 55 -7.13 1.25 3.80
N ILE A 56 -6.10 2.08 4.03
CA ILE A 56 -6.03 3.44 3.52
C ILE A 56 -4.93 3.47 2.46
N SER A 57 -5.26 3.97 1.27
CA SER A 57 -4.28 4.17 0.20
C SER A 57 -4.37 5.58 -0.36
N ASP A 58 -3.38 5.99 -1.14
CA ASP A 58 -3.51 7.17 -1.98
C ASP A 58 -4.53 6.95 -3.12
N GLY A 59 -4.82 8.02 -3.86
CA GLY A 59 -5.70 8.02 -5.04
C GLY A 59 -5.12 7.36 -6.29
N GLY A 60 -4.01 6.62 -6.17
CA GLY A 60 -3.36 5.94 -7.28
C GLY A 60 -4.29 4.93 -7.98
N THR A 61 -4.21 4.88 -9.31
CA THR A 61 -5.00 3.96 -10.15
C THR A 61 -4.77 2.48 -9.81
N HIS A 62 -3.58 2.15 -9.32
CA HIS A 62 -3.18 0.82 -8.88
C HIS A 62 -3.87 0.37 -7.59
N PHE A 63 -4.30 1.31 -6.73
CA PHE A 63 -5.09 1.04 -5.54
C PHE A 63 -6.59 1.23 -5.75
N THR A 64 -7.02 2.00 -6.76
CA THR A 64 -8.44 2.30 -7.00
C THR A 64 -9.11 1.39 -8.04
N ASN A 65 -8.38 0.40 -8.57
CA ASN A 65 -8.88 -0.57 -9.54
C ASN A 65 -10.06 -1.39 -9.00
N LYS A 66 -11.04 -1.69 -9.88
CA LYS A 66 -12.21 -2.52 -9.57
C LYS A 66 -11.84 -3.87 -8.94
N ARG A 67 -10.82 -4.56 -9.47
CA ARG A 67 -10.37 -5.87 -8.97
C ARG A 67 -9.83 -5.78 -7.54
N PHE A 68 -9.10 -4.70 -7.23
CA PHE A 68 -8.59 -4.47 -5.88
C PHE A 68 -9.74 -4.22 -4.90
N ARG A 69 -10.72 -3.40 -5.29
CA ARG A 69 -11.92 -3.15 -4.49
C ARG A 69 -12.73 -4.42 -4.22
N GLU A 70 -12.89 -5.28 -5.24
CA GLU A 70 -13.56 -6.57 -5.11
C GLU A 70 -12.81 -7.51 -4.16
N LEU A 71 -11.48 -7.57 -4.26
CA LEU A 71 -10.64 -8.33 -3.33
C LEU A 71 -10.86 -7.87 -1.89
N LEU A 72 -10.83 -6.57 -1.62
CA LEU A 72 -11.02 -6.03 -0.28
C LEU A 72 -12.44 -6.32 0.24
N LYS A 73 -13.46 -6.10 -0.58
CA LYS A 73 -14.86 -6.36 -0.23
C LYS A 73 -15.09 -7.84 0.10
N LYS A 74 -14.50 -8.77 -0.66
CA LYS A 74 -14.58 -10.22 -0.41
C LYS A 74 -14.01 -10.61 0.95
N ASN A 75 -12.97 -9.92 1.40
CA ASN A 75 -12.30 -10.17 2.67
C ASN A 75 -12.84 -9.29 3.82
N GLY A 76 -13.96 -8.58 3.62
CA GLY A 76 -14.55 -7.71 4.64
C GLY A 76 -13.75 -6.46 4.99
N VAL A 77 -12.79 -6.07 4.13
CA VAL A 77 -11.91 -4.93 4.36
C VAL A 77 -12.54 -3.66 3.79
N HIS A 78 -12.65 -2.61 4.60
CA HIS A 78 -13.08 -1.30 4.13
C HIS A 78 -11.93 -0.53 3.51
N HIS A 79 -12.04 -0.20 2.22
CA HIS A 79 -11.05 0.62 1.53
C HIS A 79 -11.39 2.10 1.65
N ARG A 80 -10.46 2.90 2.18
CA ARG A 80 -10.52 4.37 2.17
C ARG A 80 -9.42 4.91 1.27
N VAL A 81 -9.78 5.86 0.42
CA VAL A 81 -8.83 6.53 -0.46
C VAL A 81 -8.57 7.91 0.14
N ALA A 82 -7.32 8.19 0.48
CA ALA A 82 -6.91 9.50 0.94
C ALA A 82 -6.98 10.50 -0.21
N THR A 83 -7.50 11.71 0.05
CA THR A 83 -7.51 12.78 -0.94
C THR A 83 -6.09 13.34 -1.08
N PRO A 84 -5.67 13.74 -2.29
CA PRO A 84 -4.29 14.16 -2.59
C PRO A 84 -3.77 15.37 -1.79
N TYR A 85 -4.60 16.00 -0.97
CA TYR A 85 -4.28 17.19 -0.19
C TYR A 85 -4.63 17.06 1.32
N HIS A 86 -4.93 15.86 1.82
CA HIS A 86 -5.11 15.62 3.27
C HIS A 86 -3.98 14.76 3.84
N LEU A 87 -2.87 15.44 4.13
CA LEU A 87 -1.64 14.89 4.73
C LEU A 87 -1.87 14.21 6.09
N GLN A 88 -2.98 14.45 6.79
CA GLN A 88 -3.25 13.79 8.07
C GLN A 88 -3.57 12.30 7.95
N THR A 89 -4.12 11.84 6.81
CA THR A 89 -4.50 10.42 6.65
C THR A 89 -3.36 9.58 6.06
N ASN A 90 -2.50 10.20 5.24
CA ASN A 90 -1.33 9.56 4.61
C ASN A 90 0.00 9.93 5.29
N GLY A 91 -0.03 10.77 6.33
CA GLY A 91 1.16 11.38 6.91
C GLY A 91 2.16 10.39 7.49
N GLN A 92 1.71 9.23 7.98
CA GLN A 92 2.63 8.20 8.46
C GLN A 92 3.39 7.52 7.32
N ALA A 93 2.71 7.18 6.21
CA ALA A 93 3.36 6.63 5.04
C ALA A 93 4.33 7.63 4.39
N GLU A 94 4.00 8.91 4.41
CA GLU A 94 4.88 9.97 3.90
C GLU A 94 6.08 10.27 4.80
N VAL A 95 5.90 10.26 6.13
CA VAL A 95 7.03 10.43 7.08
C VAL A 95 7.99 9.25 6.93
N THR A 96 7.50 8.02 6.87
CA THR A 96 8.35 6.84 6.65
C THR A 96 9.02 6.85 5.27
N ASN A 97 8.36 7.34 4.22
CA ASN A 97 9.01 7.54 2.91
C ASN A 97 10.09 8.64 2.90
N LYS A 98 10.19 9.48 3.93
CA LYS A 98 11.28 10.47 4.08
C LYS A 98 12.45 9.96 4.91
N GLU A 99 12.20 8.98 5.78
CA GLU A 99 13.22 8.39 6.65
C GLU A 99 13.86 7.12 6.05
N ILE A 100 13.23 6.51 5.04
CA ILE A 100 13.79 5.45 4.18
C ILE A 100 14.46 6.09 2.97
#